data_AF-A0A8T4QFB2-F1
#
_entry.id   AF-A0A8T4QFB2-F1
#
_cell.length_a   1.000
_cell.length_b   1.000
_cell.length_c   1.000
_cell.angle_alpha   90.00
_cell.angle_beta   90.00
_cell.angle_gamma   90.00
#
_symmetry.space_group_name_H-M   'P 1'
#
loop_
_entity.id
_entity.type
_entity.pdbx_description
1 polymer ?
#
loop_
_entity_poly.entity_id
_entity_poly.type
_entity_poly.pdbx_seq_one_letter_code
_entity_poly.pdbx_strand_id
1 'polypeptide(L)' 'MPTDTAIYVAKKILDGIKLSDFKFVDELEIEINENESVTLPFRYVIENNKLIINEKLVEYLRNRKEF' A
#
# COMPACT_ATOMS: atom_id res chain seq x y z
N MET A 1 7.83 1.05 4.45
CA MET A 1 7.30 1.17 3.07
C MET A 1 7.84 -0.01 2.28
N PRO A 2 7.03 -0.68 1.44
CA PRO A 2 7.56 -1.62 0.46
C PRO A 2 8.33 -0.89 -0.64
N THR A 3 9.13 -1.62 -1.42
CA THR A 3 10.06 -1.04 -2.41
C THR A 3 9.37 -0.18 -3.46
N ASP A 4 8.24 -0.63 -4.00
CA ASP A 4 7.46 0.11 -5.00
C ASP A 4 6.93 1.44 -4.45
N THR A 5 6.41 1.43 -3.22
CA THR A 5 5.96 2.65 -2.52
C THR A 5 7.14 3.59 -2.25
N ALA A 6 8.28 3.06 -1.81
CA ALA A 6 9.47 3.88 -1.54
C ALA A 6 9.98 4.58 -2.82
N ILE A 7 10.02 3.86 -3.95
CA ILE A 7 10.38 4.42 -5.26
C ILE A 7 9.37 5.49 -5.70
N TYR A 8 8.08 5.24 -5.55
CA TYR A 8 7.03 6.22 -5.87
C TYR A 8 7.19 7.52 -5.06
N VAL A 9 7.38 7.40 -3.73
CA VAL A 9 7.59 8.56 -2.85
C VAL A 9 8.86 9.32 -3.24
N ALA A 10 9.97 8.61 -3.45
CA ALA A 10 11.23 9.23 -3.86
C ALA A 10 11.09 10.00 -5.17
N LYS A 11 10.40 9.43 -6.17
CA LYS A 11 10.17 10.10 -7.45
C LYS A 11 9.31 11.37 -7.28
N LYS A 12 8.23 11.30 -6.51
CA LYS A 12 7.36 12.47 -6.25
C LYS A 12 8.10 13.58 -5.48
N ILE A 13 9.02 13.22 -4.59
CA ILE A 13 9.90 14.18 -3.92
C ILE A 13 10.85 14.86 -4.91
N LEU A 14 11.45 14.11 -5.83
CA LEU A 14 12.26 14.67 -6.91
C LEU A 14 11.45 15.61 -7.82
N ASP A 15 10.13 15.36 -7.95
CA ASP A 15 9.20 16.22 -8.69
C ASP A 15 8.71 17.43 -7.88
N GLY A 16 9.22 17.63 -6.66
CA GLY A 16 9.00 18.83 -5.85
C GLY A 16 7.95 18.70 -4.73
N ILE A 17 7.35 17.53 -4.53
CA ILE A 17 6.41 17.28 -3.42
C ILE A 17 7.19 17.09 -2.12
N LYS A 18 6.79 17.76 -1.02
CA LYS A 18 7.45 17.53 0.28
C LYS A 18 6.95 16.22 0.88
N LEU A 19 7.83 15.53 1.62
CA LEU A 19 7.44 14.31 2.35
C LEU A 19 6.24 14.54 3.30
N SER A 20 6.11 15.74 3.85
CA SER A 20 5.00 16.16 4.71
C SER A 20 3.65 16.26 4.00
N ASP A 21 3.65 16.38 2.67
CA ASP A 21 2.43 16.62 1.89
C ASP A 21 1.73 15.30 1.50
N PHE A 22 2.41 14.17 1.67
CA PHE A 22 1.86 12.86 1.43
C PHE A 22 0.90 12.46 2.55
N LYS A 23 -0.20 11.81 2.17
CA LYS A 23 -1.06 11.09 3.12
C LYS A 23 -0.63 9.64 3.17
N PHE A 24 -0.48 9.11 4.38
CA PHE A 24 -0.03 7.75 4.59
C PHE A 24 -1.08 6.95 5.35
N VAL A 25 -1.10 5.65 5.07
CA VAL A 25 -1.67 4.65 5.98
C VAL A 25 -0.52 3.77 6.46
N ASP A 26 -0.48 3.59 7.76
CA ASP A 26 0.43 2.64 8.42
C ASP A 26 -0.35 1.37 8.70
N GLU A 27 0.29 0.22 8.51
CA GLU A 27 -0.28 -1.10 8.80
C GLU A 27 -1.62 -1.34 8.10
N LEU A 28 -1.55 -1.63 6.80
CA LEU A 28 -2.73 -1.86 5.99
C LEU A 28 -3.29 -3.27 6.26
N GLU A 29 -4.54 -3.35 6.71
CA GLU A 29 -5.30 -4.59 6.75
C GLU A 29 -6.02 -4.83 5.42
N ILE A 30 -5.86 -6.03 4.86
CA ILE A 30 -6.55 -6.48 3.66
C ILE A 30 -7.39 -7.70 4.03
N GLU A 31 -8.71 -7.56 3.93
CA GLU A 31 -9.64 -8.69 4.04
C GLU A 31 -9.47 -9.61 2.81
N ILE A 32 -9.22 -10.89 3.09
CA ILE A 32 -9.04 -11.96 2.10
C ILE A 32 -10.38 -12.66 1.86
N ASN A 33 -11.08 -13.00 2.94
CA ASN A 33 -12.44 -13.53 2.97
C ASN A 33 -13.11 -13.16 4.31
N GLU A 34 -14.35 -13.61 4.52
CA GLU A 34 -15.17 -13.26 5.71
C GLU A 34 -14.49 -13.58 7.07
N ASN A 35 -13.53 -14.51 7.11
CA ASN A 35 -12.88 -14.95 8.34
C ASN A 35 -11.37 -14.69 8.38
N GLU A 36 -10.77 -14.17 7.30
CA GLU A 36 -9.33 -14.02 7.17
C GLU A 36 -8.95 -12.64 6.65
N SER A 37 -7.99 -12.01 7.33
CA SER A 37 -7.34 -10.79 6.89
C SER A 37 -5.82 -10.94 6.97
N VAL A 38 -5.13 -10.15 6.16
CA VAL A 38 -3.67 -10.02 6.19
C VAL A 38 -3.31 -8.60 6.54
N THR A 39 -2.49 -8.43 7.57
CA THR A 39 -1.87 -7.14 7.88
C THR A 39 -0.56 -7.01 7.12
N LEU A 40 -0.44 -5.95 6.32
CA LEU A 40 0.82 -5.55 5.68
C LEU A 40 1.51 -4.52 6.59
N PRO A 41 2.59 -4.88 7.30
CA PRO A 41 3.20 -4.06 8.34
C PRO A 41 4.12 -2.98 7.75
N PHE A 42 3.60 -2.22 6.79
CA PHE A 42 4.32 -1.18 6.10
C PHE A 42 3.45 0.06 5.92
N ARG A 43 4.13 1.19 5.74
CA ARG A 43 3.55 2.46 5.30
C ARG A 43 3.27 2.47 3.80
N TYR A 44 2.06 2.87 3.40
CA TYR A 44 1.60 3.07 2.02
C TYR A 44 1.09 4.49 1.79
N VAL A 45 1.10 4.96 0.54
CA VAL A 45 0.60 6.29 0.17
C VAL A 45 -0.90 6.24 -0.18
N ILE A 46 -1.64 7.26 0.24
CA ILE A 46 -2.99 7.54 -0.22
C ILE A 46 -2.95 8.80 -1.13
N GLU A 47 -3.39 8.66 -2.38
CA GLU A 47 -3.52 9.77 -3.33
C GLU A 47 -4.93 9.75 -3.93
N ASN A 48 -5.62 10.90 -3.96
CA ASN A 48 -7.01 11.01 -4.47
C ASN A 48 -8.00 9.98 -3.86
N ASN A 49 -7.91 9.77 -2.53
CA ASN A 49 -8.68 8.76 -1.78
C ASN A 49 -8.48 7.31 -2.27
N LYS A 50 -7.39 7.04 -3.01
CA LYS A 50 -7.00 5.69 -3.42
C LYS A 50 -5.68 5.31 -2.77
N LEU A 51 -5.63 4.09 -2.27
CA LEU A 51 -4.40 3.46 -1.82
C LEU A 51 -3.49 3.17 -3.03
N ILE A 52 -2.26 3.63 -2.96
CA ILE A 52 -1.23 3.29 -3.95
C ILE A 52 -0.60 1.96 -3.55
N ILE A 53 -1.10 0.89 -4.17
CA ILE A 53 -0.61 -0.48 -4.01
C ILE A 53 -0.73 -1.22 -5.35
N ASN A 54 0.13 -2.19 -5.60
CA ASN A 54 0.02 -3.04 -6.77
C ASN A 54 -1.27 -3.88 -6.72
N GLU A 55 -2.18 -3.68 -7.68
CA GLU A 55 -3.45 -4.41 -7.74
C GLU A 55 -3.26 -5.93 -7.81
N LYS A 56 -2.20 -6.41 -8.49
CA LYS A 56 -1.88 -7.84 -8.56
C LYS A 56 -1.43 -8.41 -7.23
N LEU A 57 -0.86 -7.60 -6.33
CA LEU A 57 -0.55 -8.03 -4.97
C LEU A 57 -1.85 -8.29 -4.20
N VAL A 58 -2.83 -7.39 -4.31
CA VAL A 58 -4.13 -7.55 -3.66
C VAL A 58 -4.87 -8.76 -4.23
N GLU A 59 -4.86 -8.93 -5.55
CA GLU A 59 -5.43 -10.10 -6.22
C GLU A 59 -4.73 -11.40 -5.77
N TYR A 60 -3.39 -11.41 -5.72
CA TYR A 60 -2.63 -12.56 -5.25
C TYR A 60 -2.98 -12.94 -3.81
N LEU A 61 -3.10 -11.94 -2.91
CA LEU A 61 -3.46 -12.17 -1.52
C LEU A 61 -4.87 -12.75 -1.41
N ARG A 62 -5.85 -12.23 -2.15
CA ARG A 62 -7.23 -12.74 -2.14
C ARG A 62 -7.40 -14.12 -2.75
N ASN A 63 -6.60 -14.45 -3.76
CA ASN A 63 -6.63 -15.75 -4.42
C ASN A 63 -5.84 -16.83 -3.67
N ARG A 64 -5.14 -16.46 -2.60
CA ARG A 64 -4.42 -17.41 -1.75
C ARG A 64 -5.44 -18.18 -0.93
N LYS A 65 -5.49 -19.51 -1.11
CA LYS A 65 -6.51 -20.37 -0.48
C LYS A 65 -6.21 -20.71 0.98
N GLU A 66 -4.96 -20.63 1.41
CA GLU A 66 -4.52 -21.00 2.76
C GLU A 66 -3.24 -20.23 3.15
N PHE A 67 -3.06 -20.01 4.46
CA PHE A 67 -1.79 -19.65 5.11
C PHE A 67 -1.22 -20.84 5.88
#